data_AF-A0ABD5INF2-F1
#
_entry.id   AF-A0ABD5INF2-F1
#
_cell.length_a   1.000
_cell.length_b   1.000
_cell.length_c   1.000
_cell.angle_alpha   90.00
_cell.angle_beta   90.00
_cell.angle_gamma   90.00
#
_symmetry.space_group_name_H-M   'P 1'
#
loop_
_entity.id
_entity.type
_entity.pdbx_description
1 polymer ?
#
loop_
_entity_poly.entity_id
_entity_poly.type
_entity_poly.pdbx_seq_one_letter_code
_entity_poly.pdbx_strand_id
1 'polypeptide(L)'
;MTAAINTGKSYSGFRPALDLSASILDPSALFSAYKARIVADGGTVPDESGCLARFEFLVNNGMYSRATFCAAPAFGLKVDGAGNVQTVYNLLGSAGDLIAGSQGTPPLPMTYDATARAVIIQVTSGGGWYLKSRTNLVIQKSSTYLIAGRMSDLNRADNNGITAGYNLTGLPMAYLRTMITNNSAVTEAWRYGSRDSAWPAGSGGALNAATNIYADYVPSAGLFKVAQGVIEGYEKGKLLATSLPAATGKLADLSSFTAPMLVGGTQLANNIVSACYGAFQDMLCLHTADESDAILASRLGM
;
A
#
# COMPACT_ATOMS: atom_id res chain seq x y z
N MET A 1 9.62 -15.56 -29.71
CA MET A 1 10.04 -16.92 -29.31
C MET A 1 10.09 -17.77 -30.58
N THR A 2 11.27 -18.05 -31.10
CA THR A 2 11.43 -18.69 -32.42
C THR A 2 11.42 -20.20 -32.24
N ALA A 3 10.26 -20.83 -32.44
CA ALA A 3 10.19 -22.28 -32.56
C ALA A 3 10.68 -22.67 -33.96
N ALA A 4 11.99 -22.82 -34.14
CA ALA A 4 12.55 -23.37 -35.36
C ALA A 4 12.34 -24.90 -35.36
N ILE A 5 11.32 -25.36 -36.08
CA ILE A 5 11.22 -26.77 -36.50
C ILE A 5 11.26 -26.77 -38.02
N ASN A 6 12.46 -26.95 -38.59
CA ASN A 6 12.64 -27.20 -40.01
C ASN A 6 12.86 -28.71 -40.21
N THR A 7 11.77 -29.48 -40.28
CA THR A 7 11.81 -30.94 -40.48
C THR A 7 11.69 -31.35 -41.95
N GLY A 8 11.54 -30.39 -42.87
CA GLY A 8 11.35 -30.67 -44.30
C GLY A 8 10.08 -31.47 -44.64
N LYS A 9 9.11 -31.58 -43.71
CA LYS A 9 7.87 -32.33 -43.90
C LYS A 9 6.65 -31.43 -43.76
N SER A 10 5.70 -31.58 -44.68
CA SER A 10 4.40 -30.91 -44.63
C SER A 10 3.63 -31.38 -43.40
N TYR A 11 3.31 -30.46 -42.48
CA TYR A 11 2.44 -30.73 -41.34
C TYR A 11 0.99 -30.45 -41.76
N SER A 12 0.14 -31.47 -41.76
CA SER A 12 -1.28 -31.40 -42.18
C SER A 12 -2.27 -31.67 -41.05
N GLY A 13 -1.83 -31.64 -39.79
CA GLY A 13 -2.68 -31.83 -38.62
C GLY A 13 -3.07 -30.53 -37.93
N PHE A 14 -4.06 -30.57 -37.04
CA PHE A 14 -4.25 -29.51 -36.04
C PHE A 14 -3.30 -29.79 -34.86
N ARG A 15 -2.55 -28.78 -34.42
CA ARG A 15 -1.84 -28.89 -33.14
C ARG A 15 -2.89 -28.95 -32.02
N PRO A 16 -2.71 -29.80 -30.99
CA PRO A 16 -3.51 -29.66 -29.77
C PRO A 16 -3.46 -28.22 -29.32
N ALA A 17 -4.60 -27.67 -28.89
CA ALA A 17 -4.62 -26.34 -28.30
C ALA A 17 -3.62 -26.29 -27.15
N LEU A 18 -2.83 -25.23 -27.07
CA LEU A 18 -1.92 -25.02 -25.96
C LEU A 18 -2.78 -24.80 -24.71
N ASP A 19 -2.76 -25.76 -23.78
CA ASP A 19 -3.45 -25.63 -22.50
C ASP A 19 -2.69 -24.62 -21.63
N LEU A 20 -3.23 -23.41 -21.57
CA LEU A 20 -2.73 -22.33 -20.74
C LEU A 20 -3.50 -22.19 -19.42
N SER A 21 -4.41 -23.10 -19.09
CA SER A 21 -5.24 -23.00 -17.88
C SER A 21 -4.39 -22.89 -16.60
N ALA A 22 -3.28 -23.62 -16.52
CA ALA A 22 -2.31 -23.52 -15.41
C ALA A 22 -1.43 -22.26 -15.46
N SER A 23 -1.46 -21.49 -16.55
CA SER A 23 -0.70 -20.26 -16.75
C SER A 23 -1.57 -18.99 -16.67
N ILE A 24 -2.88 -19.14 -16.52
CA ILE A 24 -3.83 -18.03 -16.36
C ILE A 24 -4.08 -17.85 -14.86
N LEU A 25 -3.90 -16.62 -14.38
CA LEU A 25 -4.31 -16.27 -13.02
C LEU A 25 -5.83 -16.32 -12.94
N ASP A 26 -6.35 -17.20 -12.07
CA ASP A 26 -7.78 -17.28 -11.75
C ASP A 26 -8.05 -16.59 -10.41
N PRO A 27 -8.81 -15.47 -10.39
CA PRO A 27 -9.18 -14.78 -9.16
C PRO A 27 -9.82 -15.67 -8.09
N SER A 28 -10.66 -16.64 -8.51
CA SER A 28 -11.36 -17.53 -7.58
C SER A 28 -10.42 -18.53 -6.93
N ALA A 29 -9.49 -19.08 -7.70
CA ALA A 29 -8.44 -19.96 -7.18
C ALA A 29 -7.49 -19.20 -6.23
N LEU A 30 -7.08 -17.98 -6.60
CA LEU A 30 -6.25 -17.11 -5.77
C LEU A 30 -6.93 -16.76 -4.44
N PHE A 31 -8.21 -16.36 -4.49
CA PHE A 31 -9.01 -16.09 -3.30
C PHE A 31 -9.13 -17.34 -2.41
N SER A 32 -9.43 -18.50 -2.99
CA SER A 32 -9.56 -19.76 -2.25
C SER A 32 -8.27 -20.14 -1.53
N ALA A 33 -7.12 -20.02 -2.20
CA ALA A 33 -5.81 -20.27 -1.61
C ALA A 33 -5.48 -19.26 -0.50
N TYR A 34 -5.79 -17.98 -0.72
CA TYR A 34 -5.60 -16.92 0.27
C TYR A 34 -6.45 -17.14 1.52
N LYS A 35 -7.73 -17.47 1.37
CA LYS A 35 -8.65 -17.79 2.46
C LYS A 35 -8.18 -19.01 3.25
N ALA A 36 -7.77 -20.08 2.57
CA ALA A 36 -7.26 -21.28 3.22
C ALA A 36 -6.03 -20.98 4.08
N ARG A 37 -5.09 -20.15 3.60
CA ARG A 37 -3.93 -19.69 4.38
C ARG A 37 -4.33 -18.94 5.64
N ILE A 38 -5.30 -18.03 5.54
CA ILE A 38 -5.79 -17.22 6.66
C ILE A 38 -6.42 -18.12 7.72
N VAL A 39 -7.31 -19.01 7.32
CA VAL A 39 -8.01 -19.92 8.24
C VAL A 39 -7.02 -20.87 8.92
N ALA A 40 -6.02 -21.36 8.19
CA ALA A 40 -4.97 -22.22 8.75
C ALA A 40 -4.12 -21.49 9.83
N ASP A 41 -3.96 -20.18 9.72
CA ASP A 41 -3.29 -19.35 10.73
C ASP A 41 -4.27 -18.83 11.82
N GLY A 42 -5.55 -19.22 11.78
CA GLY A 42 -6.57 -18.81 12.75
C GLY A 42 -7.12 -17.39 12.55
N GLY A 43 -6.92 -16.81 11.37
CA GLY A 43 -7.54 -15.55 10.97
C GLY A 43 -8.92 -15.72 10.33
N THR A 44 -9.52 -14.61 9.93
CA THR A 44 -10.81 -14.55 9.24
C THR A 44 -10.77 -13.57 8.06
N VAL A 45 -11.73 -13.74 7.14
CA VAL A 45 -11.98 -12.82 6.02
C VAL A 45 -13.37 -12.19 6.23
N PRO A 46 -13.48 -10.99 6.84
CA PRO A 46 -14.77 -10.38 7.12
C PRO A 46 -15.64 -10.10 5.89
N ASP A 47 -15.03 -9.69 4.79
CA ASP A 47 -15.69 -9.34 3.54
C ASP A 47 -15.16 -10.21 2.40
N GLU A 48 -15.66 -11.45 2.34
CA GLU A 48 -15.24 -12.43 1.32
C GLU A 48 -15.56 -11.98 -0.10
N SER A 49 -16.72 -11.36 -0.33
CA SER A 49 -17.12 -10.89 -1.66
C SER A 49 -16.27 -9.69 -2.10
N GLY A 50 -16.02 -8.73 -1.21
CA GLY A 50 -15.08 -7.63 -1.48
C GLY A 50 -13.65 -8.12 -1.72
N CYS A 51 -13.22 -9.14 -0.99
CA CYS A 51 -11.91 -9.76 -1.18
C CYS A 51 -11.78 -10.43 -2.55
N LEU A 52 -12.77 -11.21 -2.97
CA LEU A 52 -12.80 -11.80 -4.32
C LEU A 52 -12.80 -10.71 -5.41
N ALA A 53 -13.63 -9.67 -5.25
CA ALA A 53 -13.66 -8.54 -6.18
C ALA A 53 -12.30 -7.81 -6.25
N ARG A 54 -11.52 -7.77 -5.15
CA ARG A 54 -10.14 -7.26 -5.18
C ARG A 54 -9.21 -8.15 -6.01
N PHE A 55 -9.30 -9.47 -5.89
CA PHE A 55 -8.53 -10.37 -6.76
C PHE A 55 -8.91 -10.19 -8.24
N GLU A 56 -10.21 -10.10 -8.55
CA GLU A 56 -10.70 -9.84 -9.90
C GLU A 56 -10.15 -8.51 -10.44
N PHE A 57 -10.24 -7.44 -9.65
CA PHE A 57 -9.69 -6.14 -10.02
C PHE A 57 -8.19 -6.22 -10.33
N LEU A 58 -7.39 -6.85 -9.47
CA LEU A 58 -5.95 -6.95 -9.66
C LEU A 58 -5.57 -7.80 -10.88
N VAL A 59 -6.25 -8.91 -11.11
CA VAL A 59 -5.98 -9.81 -12.23
C VAL A 59 -6.43 -9.20 -13.55
N ASN A 60 -7.68 -8.71 -13.61
CA ASN A 60 -8.28 -8.18 -14.84
C ASN A 60 -7.57 -6.92 -15.35
N ASN A 61 -6.95 -6.14 -14.47
CA ASN A 61 -6.16 -4.95 -14.83
C ASN A 61 -4.65 -5.22 -14.88
N GLY A 62 -4.21 -6.49 -14.84
CA GLY A 62 -2.80 -6.86 -14.93
C GLY A 62 -1.93 -6.27 -13.81
N MET A 63 -2.53 -5.94 -12.66
CA MET A 63 -1.86 -5.35 -11.51
C MET A 63 -1.32 -6.41 -10.54
N TYR A 64 -1.90 -7.61 -10.52
CA TYR A 64 -1.54 -8.65 -9.55
C TYR A 64 -0.04 -8.98 -9.54
N SER A 65 0.57 -9.15 -10.71
CA SER A 65 2.01 -9.46 -10.85
C SER A 65 2.93 -8.24 -10.62
N ARG A 66 2.37 -7.03 -10.62
CA ARG A 66 3.10 -5.77 -10.41
C ARG A 66 2.92 -5.22 -8.99
N ALA A 67 1.99 -5.79 -8.23
CA ALA A 67 1.76 -5.43 -6.86
C ALA A 67 2.91 -5.97 -5.98
N THR A 68 3.36 -5.15 -5.05
CA THR A 68 4.30 -5.55 -3.99
C THR A 68 3.64 -5.64 -2.63
N PHE A 69 2.48 -5.00 -2.48
CA PHE A 69 1.70 -4.99 -1.25
C PHE A 69 0.24 -4.74 -1.61
N CYS A 70 -0.68 -5.52 -1.04
CA CYS A 70 -2.11 -5.25 -1.11
C CYS A 70 -2.76 -5.83 0.15
N ALA A 71 -3.26 -4.96 1.02
CA ALA A 71 -3.91 -5.39 2.24
C ALA A 71 -5.04 -4.42 2.62
N ALA A 72 -6.14 -5.00 3.10
CA ALA A 72 -7.24 -4.29 3.72
C ALA A 72 -7.72 -5.15 4.89
N PRO A 73 -7.97 -4.59 6.10
CA PRO A 73 -8.42 -5.39 7.23
C PRO A 73 -9.69 -6.18 6.95
N ALA A 74 -10.59 -5.63 6.14
CA ALA A 74 -11.83 -6.29 5.69
C ALA A 74 -11.58 -7.61 4.94
N PHE A 75 -10.41 -7.76 4.30
CA PHE A 75 -10.10 -8.91 3.46
C PHE A 75 -9.31 -9.98 4.20
N GLY A 76 -8.78 -9.68 5.38
CA GLY A 76 -8.04 -10.66 6.15
C GLY A 76 -7.44 -10.05 7.40
N LEU A 77 -7.88 -10.53 8.56
CA LEU A 77 -7.27 -10.20 9.83
C LEU A 77 -7.21 -11.39 10.79
N LYS A 78 -6.29 -11.33 11.73
CA LYS A 78 -6.23 -12.20 12.90
C LYS A 78 -6.28 -11.35 14.15
N VAL A 79 -7.11 -11.75 15.09
CA VAL A 79 -7.25 -11.11 16.39
C VAL A 79 -6.93 -12.10 17.50
N ASP A 80 -6.51 -11.59 18.66
CA ASP A 80 -6.38 -12.41 19.87
C ASP A 80 -7.75 -12.66 20.54
N GLY A 81 -7.75 -13.39 21.66
CA GLY A 81 -8.97 -13.70 22.41
C GLY A 81 -9.69 -12.48 23.00
N ALA A 82 -9.05 -11.31 23.05
CA ALA A 82 -9.64 -10.04 23.49
C ALA A 82 -10.08 -9.16 22.30
N GLY A 83 -9.91 -9.62 21.06
CA GLY A 83 -10.25 -8.86 19.85
C GLY A 83 -9.16 -7.88 19.40
N ASN A 84 -7.95 -7.94 19.96
CA ASN A 84 -6.85 -7.10 19.53
C ASN A 84 -6.26 -7.65 18.24
N VAL A 85 -6.02 -6.77 17.27
CA VAL A 85 -5.46 -7.13 15.97
C VAL A 85 -4.00 -7.57 16.13
N GLN A 86 -3.71 -8.78 15.67
CA GLN A 86 -2.36 -9.34 15.62
C GLN A 86 -1.76 -9.29 14.21
N THR A 87 -2.60 -9.46 13.18
CA THR A 87 -2.15 -9.51 11.79
C THR A 87 -3.23 -8.97 10.85
N VAL A 88 -2.82 -8.23 9.83
CA VAL A 88 -3.63 -7.92 8.63
C VAL A 88 -2.94 -8.57 7.44
N TYR A 89 -3.64 -9.46 6.74
CA TYR A 89 -3.04 -10.35 5.75
C TYR A 89 -2.90 -9.68 4.38
N ASN A 90 -1.71 -9.80 3.80
CA ASN A 90 -1.41 -9.33 2.45
C ASN A 90 -1.89 -10.34 1.41
N LEU A 91 -2.58 -9.88 0.37
CA LEU A 91 -3.18 -10.73 -0.68
C LEU A 91 -2.13 -11.50 -1.48
N LEU A 92 -0.90 -10.99 -1.56
CA LEU A 92 0.17 -11.53 -2.42
C LEU A 92 1.06 -12.57 -1.72
N GLY A 93 0.78 -12.89 -0.45
CA GLY A 93 1.56 -13.85 0.34
C GLY A 93 2.14 -13.27 1.63
N SER A 94 2.79 -14.13 2.42
CA SER A 94 3.07 -13.87 3.84
C SER A 94 4.16 -12.86 4.14
N ALA A 95 5.06 -12.61 3.18
CA ALA A 95 6.11 -11.60 3.30
C ALA A 95 5.53 -10.20 3.59
N GLY A 96 4.40 -9.89 2.94
CA GLY A 96 3.72 -8.61 3.11
C GLY A 96 2.71 -8.55 4.25
N ASP A 97 2.45 -9.66 4.97
CA ASP A 97 1.47 -9.63 6.07
C ASP A 97 1.90 -8.57 7.09
N LEU A 98 0.98 -7.68 7.46
CA LEU A 98 1.23 -6.66 8.47
C LEU A 98 1.07 -7.28 9.85
N ILE A 99 2.14 -7.29 10.64
CA ILE A 99 2.18 -7.80 12.00
C ILE A 99 2.07 -6.64 12.98
N ALA A 100 1.30 -6.85 14.05
CA ALA A 100 1.23 -5.91 15.16
C ALA A 100 2.60 -5.76 15.82
N GLY A 101 3.10 -4.52 15.87
CA GLY A 101 4.23 -4.11 16.68
C GLY A 101 3.77 -3.17 17.79
N SER A 102 4.52 -3.14 18.89
CA SER A 102 4.29 -2.20 19.98
C SER A 102 5.56 -1.48 20.38
N GLN A 103 5.39 -0.35 21.05
CA GLN A 103 6.44 0.37 21.73
C GLN A 103 5.88 1.00 23.01
N GLY A 104 6.72 1.15 24.03
CA GLY A 104 6.31 1.73 25.32
C GLY A 104 5.08 1.04 25.92
N THR A 105 4.23 1.82 26.56
CA THR A 105 2.94 1.37 27.11
C THR A 105 1.81 1.83 26.20
N PRO A 106 1.15 0.93 25.47
CA PRO A 106 0.05 1.32 24.59
C PRO A 106 -1.14 1.88 25.37
N PRO A 107 -1.70 3.03 24.97
CA PRO A 107 -2.81 3.66 25.69
C PRO A 107 -4.13 2.92 25.49
N LEU A 108 -4.34 2.33 24.31
CA LEU A 108 -5.52 1.57 23.92
C LEU A 108 -5.11 0.35 23.08
N PRO A 109 -5.93 -0.71 23.06
CA PRO A 109 -5.73 -1.83 22.15
C PRO A 109 -5.91 -1.41 20.68
N MET A 110 -5.18 -2.06 19.78
CA MET A 110 -5.39 -1.95 18.34
C MET A 110 -6.54 -2.87 17.91
N THR A 111 -7.68 -2.30 17.57
CA THR A 111 -8.91 -3.07 17.28
C THR A 111 -9.39 -2.86 15.84
N TYR A 112 -10.21 -3.81 15.36
CA TYR A 112 -10.90 -3.70 14.08
C TYR A 112 -12.30 -3.14 14.26
N ASP A 113 -12.60 -2.03 13.59
CA ASP A 113 -13.95 -1.48 13.47
C ASP A 113 -14.62 -2.12 12.25
N ALA A 114 -15.59 -3.00 12.49
CA ALA A 114 -16.34 -3.68 11.44
C ALA A 114 -17.25 -2.74 10.62
N THR A 115 -17.68 -1.61 11.19
CA THR A 115 -18.53 -0.63 10.49
C THR A 115 -17.70 0.17 9.49
N ALA A 116 -16.57 0.72 9.96
CA ALA A 116 -15.61 1.41 9.09
C ALA A 116 -14.79 0.44 8.22
N ARG A 117 -14.79 -0.85 8.56
CA ARG A 117 -13.93 -1.89 7.96
C ARG A 117 -12.44 -1.53 8.04
N ALA A 118 -12.03 -0.95 9.15
CA ALA A 118 -10.70 -0.37 9.34
C ALA A 118 -10.09 -0.82 10.67
N VAL A 119 -8.76 -0.82 10.74
CA VAL A 119 -8.02 -1.04 12.00
C VAL A 119 -7.65 0.29 12.60
N ILE A 120 -8.02 0.49 13.87
CA ILE A 120 -7.73 1.68 14.65
C ILE A 120 -6.33 1.56 15.23
N ILE A 121 -5.47 2.53 14.94
CA ILE A 121 -4.06 2.58 15.34
C ILE A 121 -3.80 3.83 16.15
N GLN A 122 -3.22 3.66 17.34
CA GLN A 122 -2.85 4.76 18.21
C GLN A 122 -1.44 4.61 18.76
N VAL A 123 -0.65 5.67 18.59
CA VAL A 123 0.67 5.86 19.17
C VAL A 123 0.71 7.22 19.86
N THR A 124 1.18 7.24 21.10
CA THR A 124 1.37 8.45 21.91
C THR A 124 2.83 8.58 22.32
N SER A 125 3.18 9.66 23.01
CA SER A 125 4.52 9.81 23.61
C SER A 125 4.86 8.69 24.62
N GLY A 126 3.86 8.09 25.26
CA GLY A 126 4.04 6.98 26.21
C GLY A 126 4.17 5.60 25.56
N GLY A 127 3.84 5.47 24.27
CA GLY A 127 3.80 4.19 23.58
C GLY A 127 2.54 3.99 22.74
N GLY A 128 2.45 2.83 22.10
CA GLY A 128 1.34 2.50 21.21
C GLY A 128 1.54 1.24 20.39
N TRP A 129 0.56 0.99 19.54
CA TRP A 129 0.56 -0.09 18.55
C TRP A 129 0.73 0.47 17.14
N TYR A 130 1.35 -0.32 16.28
CA TYR A 130 1.48 -0.04 14.85
C TYR A 130 1.49 -1.35 14.07
N LEU A 131 1.37 -1.26 12.75
CA LEU A 131 1.43 -2.43 11.87
C LEU A 131 2.68 -2.34 11.01
N LYS A 132 3.42 -3.45 10.90
CA LYS A 132 4.64 -3.52 10.09
C LYS A 132 4.67 -4.81 9.28
N SER A 133 5.04 -4.74 8.01
CA SER A 133 5.15 -5.96 7.19
C SER A 133 6.15 -6.93 7.80
N ARG A 134 5.82 -8.22 7.72
CA ARG A 134 6.62 -9.33 8.26
C ARG A 134 8.06 -9.29 7.76
N THR A 135 8.27 -8.93 6.50
CA THR A 135 9.60 -8.75 5.91
C THR A 135 9.73 -7.37 5.27
N ASN A 136 10.95 -7.02 4.88
CA ASN A 136 11.17 -5.92 3.94
C ASN A 136 10.59 -6.29 2.57
N LEU A 137 10.00 -5.30 1.91
CA LEU A 137 9.36 -5.43 0.60
C LEU A 137 10.09 -4.55 -0.41
N VAL A 138 10.01 -4.95 -1.68
CA VAL A 138 10.48 -4.13 -2.80
C VAL A 138 9.56 -2.92 -2.93
N ILE A 139 10.14 -1.73 -3.11
CA ILE A 139 9.34 -0.49 -3.26
C ILE A 139 9.10 -0.20 -4.74
N GLN A 140 10.15 -0.33 -5.53
CA GLN A 140 10.21 0.11 -6.92
C GLN A 140 10.99 -0.92 -7.75
N LYS A 141 10.53 -1.21 -8.97
CA LYS A 141 11.31 -1.97 -9.98
C LYS A 141 11.45 -1.23 -11.31
N SER A 142 10.65 -0.19 -11.55
CA SER A 142 10.65 0.58 -12.79
C SER A 142 10.86 2.07 -12.53
N SER A 143 10.87 2.90 -13.57
CA SER A 143 10.93 4.36 -13.48
C SER A 143 9.66 5.00 -12.90
N THR A 144 8.60 4.21 -12.73
CA THR A 144 7.30 4.62 -12.21
C THR A 144 6.75 3.56 -11.28
N TYR A 145 6.27 3.97 -10.10
CA TYR A 145 5.64 3.09 -9.11
C TYR A 145 4.45 3.81 -8.46
N LEU A 146 3.60 3.08 -7.77
CA LEU A 146 2.34 3.61 -7.24
C LEU A 146 2.08 3.18 -5.81
N ILE A 147 1.50 4.09 -5.04
CA ILE A 147 0.87 3.81 -3.75
C ILE A 147 -0.57 4.30 -3.85
N ALA A 148 -1.54 3.47 -3.50
CA ALA A 148 -2.93 3.84 -3.35
C ALA A 148 -3.42 3.37 -1.99
N GLY A 149 -4.40 4.06 -1.42
CA GLY A 149 -4.93 3.67 -0.14
C GLY A 149 -5.99 4.59 0.42
N ARG A 150 -6.47 4.20 1.60
CA ARG A 150 -7.57 4.84 2.33
C ARG A 150 -7.27 4.77 3.81
N MET A 151 -7.18 5.94 4.43
CA MET A 151 -6.98 6.10 5.86
C MET A 151 -7.85 7.23 6.39
N SER A 152 -7.97 7.30 7.70
CA SER A 152 -8.64 8.36 8.44
C SER A 152 -7.77 8.76 9.62
N ASP A 153 -7.75 10.04 9.93
CA ASP A 153 -7.20 10.59 11.15
C ASP A 153 -8.34 10.80 12.16
N LEU A 154 -8.24 10.10 13.28
CA LEU A 154 -9.29 10.04 14.29
C LEU A 154 -9.13 11.11 15.38
N ASN A 155 -8.00 11.84 15.40
CA ASN A 155 -7.78 12.91 16.37
C ASN A 155 -7.75 14.29 15.74
N ARG A 156 -8.89 14.99 15.81
CA ARG A 156 -9.03 16.35 15.27
C ARG A 156 -8.35 17.44 16.08
N ALA A 157 -7.80 17.10 17.24
CA ALA A 157 -7.27 18.06 18.20
C ALA A 157 -5.74 18.14 18.22
N ASP A 158 -5.02 17.24 17.52
CA ASP A 158 -3.57 17.21 17.51
C ASP A 158 -2.96 17.62 16.16
N ASN A 159 -1.63 17.60 16.11
CA ASN A 159 -0.85 17.87 14.89
C ASN A 159 -0.20 16.58 14.39
N ASN A 160 -0.81 15.44 14.65
CA ASN A 160 -0.36 14.16 14.17
C ASN A 160 -1.21 13.74 12.97
N GLY A 161 -0.74 12.76 12.23
CA GLY A 161 -1.53 12.13 11.17
C GLY A 161 -1.13 10.67 11.08
N ILE A 162 -1.94 9.88 10.40
CA ILE A 162 -1.60 8.49 10.11
C ILE A 162 -0.88 8.40 8.78
N THR A 163 0.17 7.60 8.73
CA THR A 163 1.03 7.37 7.58
C THR A 163 1.09 5.87 7.29
N ALA A 164 1.04 5.52 6.01
CA ALA A 164 1.32 4.20 5.51
C ALA A 164 2.39 4.28 4.43
N GLY A 165 3.49 3.54 4.56
CA GLY A 165 4.51 3.55 3.54
C GLY A 165 5.86 3.00 3.98
N TYR A 166 6.87 3.34 3.18
CA TYR A 166 8.22 2.85 3.29
C TYR A 166 9.13 3.94 3.87
N ASN A 167 9.79 3.60 4.98
CA ASN A 167 10.80 4.44 5.61
C ASN A 167 12.18 3.80 5.47
N LEU A 168 13.17 4.55 5.01
CA LEU A 168 14.57 4.12 4.98
C LEU A 168 15.36 4.94 5.98
N THR A 169 15.94 4.28 6.99
CA THR A 169 16.80 4.93 8.00
C THR A 169 16.09 6.10 8.71
N GLY A 170 14.81 5.93 9.06
CA GLY A 170 14.01 6.97 9.72
C GLY A 170 13.61 8.15 8.82
N LEU A 171 13.74 7.97 7.49
CA LEU A 171 13.35 8.96 6.49
C LEU A 171 12.16 8.45 5.66
N PRO A 172 11.05 9.20 5.56
CA PRO A 172 9.94 8.85 4.68
C PRO A 172 10.35 8.93 3.20
N MET A 173 10.33 7.78 2.50
CA MET A 173 10.78 7.69 1.11
C MET A 173 9.65 7.49 0.12
N ALA A 174 8.60 6.78 0.49
CA ALA A 174 7.43 6.57 -0.35
C ALA A 174 6.25 6.25 0.55
N TYR A 175 5.32 7.19 0.70
CA TYR A 175 4.24 7.05 1.67
C TYR A 175 2.96 7.75 1.24
N LEU A 176 1.85 7.28 1.81
CA LEU A 176 0.57 7.96 1.92
C LEU A 176 0.42 8.48 3.35
N ARG A 177 -0.16 9.67 3.52
CA ARG A 177 -0.54 10.24 4.82
C ARG A 177 -1.94 10.84 4.76
N THR A 178 -2.66 10.75 5.86
CA THR A 178 -3.93 11.45 6.12
C THR A 178 -3.79 12.22 7.43
N MET A 179 -4.22 13.49 7.45
CA MET A 179 -3.97 14.39 8.58
C MET A 179 -5.03 15.49 8.68
N ILE A 180 -5.62 15.67 9.86
CA ILE A 180 -6.47 16.81 10.20
C ILE A 180 -5.83 17.57 11.36
N THR A 181 -5.53 18.86 11.16
CA THR A 181 -5.00 19.71 12.26
C THR A 181 -6.07 20.61 12.84
N ASN A 182 -6.01 20.80 14.16
CA ASN A 182 -6.75 21.87 14.84
C ASN A 182 -6.23 23.23 14.33
N ASN A 183 -7.15 24.13 13.93
CA ASN A 183 -6.89 25.40 13.21
C ASN A 183 -6.59 25.30 11.69
N SER A 184 -6.79 24.15 11.05
CA SER A 184 -6.82 24.00 9.58
C SER A 184 -5.54 24.43 8.82
N ALA A 185 -4.39 24.54 9.47
CA ALA A 185 -3.15 24.94 8.79
C ALA A 185 -2.68 23.86 7.80
N VAL A 186 -2.94 22.58 8.11
CA VAL A 186 -2.70 21.44 7.23
C VAL A 186 -3.89 20.47 7.36
N THR A 187 -4.63 20.29 6.27
CA THR A 187 -5.79 19.40 6.19
C THR A 187 -5.70 18.57 4.93
N GLU A 188 -5.48 17.28 5.06
CA GLU A 188 -5.15 16.40 3.94
C GLU A 188 -5.97 15.13 4.05
N ALA A 189 -6.93 14.95 3.15
CA ALA A 189 -7.57 13.65 2.98
C ALA A 189 -6.52 12.60 2.58
N TRP A 190 -5.56 13.03 1.75
CA TRP A 190 -4.41 12.26 1.36
C TRP A 190 -3.23 13.18 0.99
N ARG A 191 -2.03 12.71 1.30
CA ARG A 191 -0.73 13.23 0.83
C ARG A 191 0.14 12.06 0.41
N TYR A 192 0.67 12.11 -0.80
CA TYR A 192 1.74 11.22 -1.25
C TYR A 192 3.07 11.94 -1.20
N GLY A 193 4.10 11.31 -0.64
CA GLY A 193 5.40 11.98 -0.45
C GLY A 193 6.62 11.09 -0.69
N SER A 194 7.71 11.75 -1.10
CA SER A 194 9.01 11.16 -1.35
C SER A 194 10.14 12.20 -1.18
N ARG A 195 11.34 11.86 -1.67
CA ARG A 195 12.53 12.71 -1.72
C ARG A 195 13.03 12.87 -3.15
N ASP A 196 13.79 13.92 -3.41
CA ASP A 196 14.55 14.04 -4.66
C ASP A 196 15.82 13.16 -4.67
N SER A 197 16.47 13.10 -5.82
CA SER A 197 17.65 12.27 -6.05
C SER A 197 18.95 12.81 -5.44
N ALA A 198 18.91 13.84 -4.57
CA ALA A 198 20.08 14.16 -3.75
C ALA A 198 20.29 13.11 -2.64
N TRP A 199 19.26 12.30 -2.32
CA TRP A 199 19.43 11.03 -1.62
C TRP A 199 19.96 9.94 -2.58
N PRO A 200 20.88 9.04 -2.17
CA PRO A 200 21.33 8.77 -0.79
C PRO A 200 22.57 9.55 -0.34
N ALA A 201 23.14 10.44 -1.16
CA ALA A 201 24.32 11.23 -0.76
C ALA A 201 24.00 12.17 0.42
N GLY A 202 22.76 12.65 0.51
CA GLY A 202 22.19 13.31 1.69
C GLY A 202 20.75 12.85 1.95
N SER A 203 19.94 13.70 2.59
CA SER A 203 18.54 13.38 2.91
C SER A 203 17.56 13.61 1.76
N GLY A 204 17.99 14.29 0.68
CA GLY A 204 17.11 14.72 -0.40
C GLY A 204 16.11 15.83 0.00
N GLY A 205 15.70 16.64 -0.96
CA GLY A 205 14.60 17.59 -0.81
C GLY A 205 13.26 16.88 -0.67
N ALA A 206 12.34 17.40 0.14
CA ALA A 206 11.02 16.81 0.33
C ALA A 206 10.07 17.13 -0.84
N LEU A 207 9.45 16.11 -1.41
CA LEU A 207 8.39 16.26 -2.42
C LEU A 207 7.08 15.67 -1.92
N ASN A 208 5.98 16.32 -2.26
CA ASN A 208 4.66 15.81 -1.97
C ASN A 208 3.60 16.32 -2.95
N ALA A 209 2.58 15.50 -3.18
CA ALA A 209 1.31 15.86 -3.81
C ALA A 209 0.20 15.59 -2.79
N ALA A 210 -0.65 16.57 -2.53
CA ALA A 210 -1.67 16.48 -1.47
C ALA A 210 -2.93 17.25 -1.84
N THR A 211 -4.05 16.84 -1.25
CA THR A 211 -5.25 17.67 -1.17
C THR A 211 -5.20 18.55 0.07
N ASN A 212 -5.92 19.68 0.03
CA ASN A 212 -6.03 20.62 1.15
C ASN A 212 -7.41 20.58 1.83
N ILE A 213 -8.29 19.64 1.46
CA ILE A 213 -9.59 19.42 2.09
C ILE A 213 -9.57 18.03 2.70
N TYR A 214 -9.84 17.96 4.00
CA TYR A 214 -9.89 16.70 4.73
C TYR A 214 -11.22 15.98 4.52
N ALA A 215 -11.15 14.67 4.29
CA ALA A 215 -12.27 13.74 4.39
C ALA A 215 -11.73 12.34 4.73
N ASP A 216 -12.48 11.60 5.52
CA ASP A 216 -12.12 10.25 5.93
C ASP A 216 -12.15 9.30 4.74
N TYR A 217 -11.16 8.40 4.67
CA TYR A 217 -11.17 7.24 3.77
C TYR A 217 -11.30 7.55 2.28
N VAL A 218 -10.84 8.73 1.84
CA VAL A 218 -10.89 9.12 0.43
C VAL A 218 -10.05 8.17 -0.43
N PRO A 219 -10.66 7.45 -1.40
CA PRO A 219 -9.90 6.65 -2.35
C PRO A 219 -8.97 7.53 -3.18
N SER A 220 -7.68 7.24 -3.11
CA SER A 220 -6.66 8.01 -3.81
C SER A 220 -5.50 7.14 -4.26
N ALA A 221 -4.69 7.66 -5.19
CA ALA A 221 -3.45 7.03 -5.63
C ALA A 221 -2.37 8.08 -5.93
N GLY A 222 -1.14 7.83 -5.52
CA GLY A 222 0.05 8.58 -5.88
C GLY A 222 0.88 7.80 -6.88
N LEU A 223 1.07 8.35 -8.08
CA LEU A 223 1.98 7.87 -9.10
C LEU A 223 3.31 8.62 -8.99
N PHE A 224 4.37 7.89 -8.68
CA PHE A 224 5.71 8.44 -8.49
C PHE A 224 6.49 8.28 -9.79
N LYS A 225 6.74 9.39 -10.51
CA LYS A 225 7.44 9.39 -11.80
C LYS A 225 8.91 9.75 -11.58
N VAL A 226 9.72 8.74 -11.28
CA VAL A 226 11.10 8.89 -10.78
C VAL A 226 11.97 9.68 -11.74
N ALA A 227 11.98 9.31 -13.02
CA ALA A 227 12.79 9.98 -14.04
C ALA A 227 12.33 11.40 -14.36
N GLN A 228 11.07 11.74 -14.07
CA GLN A 228 10.49 13.07 -14.30
C GLN A 228 10.58 13.96 -13.05
N GLY A 229 10.92 13.39 -11.89
CA GLY A 229 11.06 14.16 -10.66
C GLY A 229 9.75 14.68 -10.09
N VAL A 230 8.61 14.01 -10.36
CA VAL A 230 7.28 14.47 -9.92
C VAL A 230 6.46 13.33 -9.32
N ILE A 231 5.55 13.70 -8.41
CA ILE A 231 4.51 12.85 -7.86
C ILE A 231 3.16 13.38 -8.34
N GLU A 232 2.32 12.52 -8.89
CA GLU A 232 0.96 12.85 -9.31
C GLU A 232 -0.05 12.14 -8.41
N GLY A 233 -0.94 12.91 -7.79
CA GLY A 233 -2.00 12.45 -6.91
C GLY A 233 -3.36 12.44 -7.60
N TYR A 234 -3.97 11.26 -7.64
CA TYR A 234 -5.25 10.99 -8.25
C TYR A 234 -6.31 10.70 -7.18
N GLU A 235 -7.53 11.16 -7.41
CA GLU A 235 -8.71 10.84 -6.61
C GLU A 235 -9.87 10.54 -7.56
N LYS A 236 -10.61 9.46 -7.30
CA LYS A 236 -11.80 9.06 -8.10
C LYS A 236 -11.52 8.99 -9.61
N GLY A 237 -10.30 8.63 -9.97
CA GLY A 237 -9.83 8.55 -11.36
C GLY A 237 -9.54 9.87 -12.05
N LYS A 238 -9.29 10.95 -11.30
CA LYS A 238 -8.87 12.26 -11.82
C LYS A 238 -7.58 12.70 -11.16
N LEU A 239 -6.67 13.27 -11.92
CA LEU A 239 -5.51 13.99 -11.39
C LEU A 239 -5.99 15.22 -10.62
N LEU A 240 -5.66 15.32 -9.33
CA LEU A 240 -6.04 16.45 -8.49
C LEU A 240 -4.84 17.25 -7.97
N ALA A 241 -3.68 16.62 -7.82
CA ALA A 241 -2.48 17.30 -7.34
C ALA A 241 -1.24 16.79 -8.06
N THR A 242 -0.28 17.68 -8.29
CA THR A 242 1.07 17.33 -8.75
C THR A 242 2.05 18.02 -7.82
N SER A 243 3.10 17.30 -7.41
CA SER A 243 4.17 17.92 -6.63
C SER A 243 4.88 18.99 -7.45
N LEU A 244 5.57 19.91 -6.77
CA LEU A 244 6.60 20.69 -7.45
C LEU A 244 7.66 19.74 -8.06
N PRO A 245 8.28 20.11 -9.19
CA PRO A 245 9.38 19.33 -9.75
C PRO A 245 10.55 19.23 -8.78
N ALA A 246 11.20 18.07 -8.73
CA ALA A 246 12.40 17.85 -7.94
C ALA A 246 13.52 18.81 -8.39
N ALA A 247 14.20 19.44 -7.44
CA ALA A 247 15.30 20.37 -7.74
C ALA A 247 16.45 19.69 -8.50
N THR A 248 16.66 18.39 -8.28
CA THR A 248 17.66 17.58 -8.99
C THR A 248 17.15 17.02 -10.33
N GLY A 249 15.89 17.26 -10.68
CA GLY A 249 15.23 16.73 -11.88
C GLY A 249 14.73 15.28 -11.76
N LYS A 250 14.99 14.58 -10.65
CA LYS A 250 14.56 13.19 -10.41
C LYS A 250 14.12 12.96 -8.97
N LEU A 251 13.21 12.01 -8.77
CA LEU A 251 12.93 11.49 -7.43
C LEU A 251 14.09 10.58 -6.99
N ALA A 252 14.18 10.32 -5.69
CA ALA A 252 15.05 9.30 -5.13
C ALA A 252 14.81 7.94 -5.81
N ASP A 253 15.88 7.25 -6.20
CA ASP A 253 15.79 5.92 -6.81
C ASP A 253 15.79 4.85 -5.73
N LEU A 254 14.65 4.15 -5.59
CA LEU A 254 14.42 3.12 -4.59
C LEU A 254 14.56 1.70 -5.15
N SER A 255 14.97 1.55 -6.42
CA SER A 255 14.98 0.27 -7.13
C SER A 255 15.89 -0.80 -6.51
N SER A 256 16.92 -0.38 -5.77
CA SER A 256 17.87 -1.27 -5.10
C SER A 256 17.59 -1.44 -3.60
N PHE A 257 16.46 -0.92 -3.11
CA PHE A 257 16.13 -0.91 -1.69
C PHE A 257 14.90 -1.75 -1.39
N THR A 258 14.95 -2.39 -0.22
CA THR A 258 13.78 -2.99 0.39
C THR A 258 13.55 -2.37 1.75
N ALA A 259 12.28 -2.15 2.10
CA ALA A 259 11.89 -1.57 3.37
C ALA A 259 10.62 -2.24 3.87
N PRO A 260 10.40 -2.28 5.19
CA PRO A 260 9.12 -2.71 5.71
C PRO A 260 8.04 -1.69 5.32
N MET A 261 6.86 -2.18 4.96
CA MET A 261 5.64 -1.36 4.96
C MET A 261 5.25 -1.09 6.42
N LEU A 262 5.18 0.17 6.80
CA LEU A 262 4.72 0.59 8.12
C LEU A 262 3.37 1.31 7.99
N VAL A 263 2.43 1.00 8.87
CA VAL A 263 1.18 1.75 9.04
C VAL A 263 1.08 2.20 10.50
N GLY A 264 1.00 3.52 10.70
CA GLY A 264 1.04 4.18 12.01
C GLY A 264 1.55 5.61 11.87
N GLY A 265 2.35 6.09 12.81
CA GLY A 265 3.05 7.37 12.66
C GLY A 265 4.29 7.24 11.76
N THR A 266 4.89 8.39 11.43
CA THR A 266 6.19 8.40 10.74
C THR A 266 7.25 7.69 11.59
N GLN A 267 8.01 6.78 11.00
CA GLN A 267 9.16 6.18 11.67
C GLN A 267 10.30 7.17 11.77
N LEU A 268 10.74 7.43 12.99
CA LEU A 268 11.89 8.27 13.31
C LEU A 268 13.19 7.45 13.29
N ALA A 269 14.31 8.15 13.47
CA ALA A 269 15.58 7.51 13.83
C ALA A 269 15.39 6.58 15.05
N ASN A 270 16.19 5.52 15.13
CA ASN A 270 16.11 4.46 16.15
C ASN A 270 14.85 3.56 16.09
N ASN A 271 14.13 3.56 14.96
CA ASN A 271 12.94 2.73 14.75
C ASN A 271 11.76 3.03 15.69
N ILE A 272 11.70 4.25 16.22
CA ILE A 272 10.56 4.73 17.01
C ILE A 272 9.46 5.20 16.04
N VAL A 273 8.24 4.76 16.24
CA VAL A 273 7.07 5.24 15.50
C VAL A 273 6.54 6.49 16.19
N SER A 274 6.36 7.57 15.42
CA SER A 274 5.82 8.84 15.93
C SER A 274 4.39 8.70 16.42
N ALA A 275 3.94 9.67 17.21
CA ALA A 275 2.54 9.72 17.62
C ALA A 275 1.59 9.80 16.42
N CYS A 276 0.47 9.11 16.52
CA CYS A 276 -0.63 9.14 15.57
C CYS A 276 -1.90 8.63 16.25
N TYR A 277 -3.05 9.03 15.75
CA TYR A 277 -4.30 8.33 16.07
C TYR A 277 -5.18 8.31 14.83
N GLY A 278 -5.22 7.16 14.16
CA GLY A 278 -5.94 7.04 12.89
C GLY A 278 -6.47 5.64 12.64
N ALA A 279 -7.07 5.46 11.48
CA ALA A 279 -7.61 4.18 11.02
C ALA A 279 -7.10 3.84 9.62
N PHE A 280 -6.70 2.58 9.44
CA PHE A 280 -6.23 2.02 8.19
C PHE A 280 -7.30 1.12 7.58
N GLN A 281 -7.76 1.46 6.36
CA GLN A 281 -8.82 0.72 5.68
C GLN A 281 -8.31 -0.09 4.49
N ASP A 282 -7.41 0.47 3.68
CA ASP A 282 -6.98 -0.18 2.44
C ASP A 282 -5.65 0.41 1.94
N MET A 283 -4.81 -0.43 1.36
CA MET A 283 -3.53 -0.04 0.75
C MET A 283 -3.18 -1.01 -0.40
N LEU A 284 -2.74 -0.45 -1.52
CA LEU A 284 -2.19 -1.13 -2.68
C LEU A 284 -0.88 -0.43 -3.09
N CYS A 285 0.18 -1.19 -3.28
CA CYS A 285 1.44 -0.67 -3.82
C CYS A 285 1.84 -1.48 -5.04
N LEU A 286 2.14 -0.78 -6.14
CA LEU A 286 2.65 -1.37 -7.38
C LEU A 286 4.11 -0.94 -7.56
N HIS A 287 5.01 -1.89 -7.77
CA HIS A 287 6.43 -1.60 -8.00
C HIS A 287 6.71 -1.06 -9.41
N THR A 288 5.75 -1.25 -10.32
CA THR A 288 5.74 -0.76 -11.70
C THR A 288 4.32 -0.34 -12.02
N ALA A 289 4.11 0.94 -12.35
CA ALA A 289 2.80 1.50 -12.62
C ALA A 289 2.82 2.54 -13.75
N ASP A 290 1.66 2.82 -14.33
CA ASP A 290 1.42 3.94 -15.22
C ASP A 290 0.21 4.77 -14.77
N GLU A 291 -0.16 5.76 -15.59
CA GLU A 291 -1.30 6.64 -15.32
C GLU A 291 -2.63 5.90 -15.29
N SER A 292 -2.82 4.88 -16.14
CA SER A 292 -4.06 4.10 -16.15
C SER A 292 -4.24 3.34 -14.82
N ASP A 293 -3.14 2.85 -14.25
CA ASP A 293 -3.17 2.24 -12.93
C ASP A 293 -3.57 3.22 -11.84
N ALA A 294 -3.05 4.45 -11.89
CA ALA A 294 -3.39 5.49 -10.92
C ALA A 294 -4.86 5.91 -11.00
N ILE A 295 -5.41 6.00 -12.21
CA ILE A 295 -6.82 6.28 -12.44
C ILE A 295 -7.70 5.16 -11.85
N LEU A 296 -7.33 3.91 -12.06
CA LEU A 296 -8.09 2.76 -11.55
C LEU A 296 -7.94 2.61 -10.02
N ALA A 297 -6.71 2.68 -9.51
CA ALA A 297 -6.41 2.49 -8.08
C ALA A 297 -6.94 3.66 -7.21
N SER A 298 -7.08 4.86 -7.76
CA SER A 298 -7.72 5.98 -7.04
C SER A 298 -9.24 5.83 -6.90
N ARG A 299 -9.82 4.72 -7.37
CA ARG A 299 -11.22 4.34 -7.16
C ARG A 299 -11.36 3.14 -6.21
N LEU A 300 -10.28 2.71 -5.55
CA LEU A 300 -10.30 1.51 -4.70
C LEU A 300 -11.41 1.57 -3.62
N GLY A 301 -12.23 0.51 -3.59
CA GLY A 301 -13.35 0.36 -2.66
C GLY A 301 -14.50 1.34 -2.89
N MET A 302 -14.62 1.89 -4.11
CA MET A 302 -15.88 2.34 -4.70
C MET A 302 -16.58 1.20 -5.42
#